data_AF-A0A839JAY7-F1
#
_entry.id   AF-A0A839JAY7-F1
#
_cell.length_a   1.000
_cell.length_b   1.000
_cell.length_c   1.000
_cell.angle_alpha   90.00
_cell.angle_beta   90.00
_cell.angle_gamma   90.00
#
_symmetry.space_group_name_H-M   'P 1'
#
loop_
_entity.id
_entity.type
_entity.pdbx_description
1 polymer ?
#
loop_
_entity_poly.entity_id
_entity_poly.type
_entity_poly.pdbx_seq_one_letter_code
_entity_poly.pdbx_strand_id
1 'polypeptide(L)'
;MLLDGAYSNATAWTHDPYPGTCDHGIRTTSPEDLRAAGAWARANGVQLAVHAMGDAAIDAVLDEFADQEGWLGDLPSVRIEHATLFTPAMVERVRAARLPVAVRCCTGGRVERCPT
;
A
#
# COMPACT_ATOMS: atom_id res chain seq x y z
N MET A 1 3.42 7.40 7.09
CA MET A 1 3.19 6.40 8.16
C MET A 1 3.73 5.04 7.72
N LEU A 2 4.01 4.14 8.65
CA LEU A 2 4.36 2.74 8.37
C LEU A 2 3.13 1.87 8.62
N LEU A 3 2.74 1.07 7.64
CA LEU A 3 1.61 0.14 7.77
C LEU A 3 2.07 -1.28 8.10
N ASP A 4 3.25 -1.65 7.62
CA ASP A 4 3.91 -2.93 7.88
C ASP A 4 5.41 -2.78 8.10
N GLY A 5 6.12 -3.91 8.16
CA GLY A 5 7.58 -3.98 8.22
C GLY A 5 8.24 -4.21 6.86
N ALA A 6 9.43 -4.81 6.88
CA ALA A 6 10.20 -5.08 5.69
C ALA A 6 10.00 -6.52 5.17
N TYR A 7 10.08 -6.70 3.86
CA TYR A 7 9.98 -8.03 3.26
C TYR A 7 11.19 -8.91 3.60
N SER A 8 12.39 -8.34 3.68
CA SER A 8 13.66 -9.08 3.85
C SER A 8 13.80 -9.79 5.19
N ASN A 9 13.12 -9.32 6.24
CA ASN A 9 13.12 -9.93 7.57
C ASN A 9 11.76 -10.58 7.92
N ALA A 10 10.94 -10.85 6.90
CA ALA A 10 9.62 -11.46 7.05
C ALA A 10 8.65 -10.69 7.96
N THR A 11 8.66 -9.34 7.89
CA THR A 11 7.77 -8.49 8.69
C THR A 11 6.81 -7.65 7.85
N ALA A 12 6.93 -7.64 6.53
CA ALA A 12 5.91 -7.07 5.66
C ALA A 12 4.60 -7.86 5.81
N TRP A 13 3.45 -7.17 5.79
CA TRP A 13 2.17 -7.80 6.10
C TRP A 13 1.56 -8.43 4.85
N THR A 14 1.42 -9.75 4.85
CA THR A 14 1.04 -10.54 3.67
C THR A 14 -0.26 -11.32 3.83
N HIS A 15 -0.94 -11.62 2.71
CA HIS A 15 -2.12 -12.49 2.72
C HIS A 15 -1.75 -13.95 2.96
N ASP A 16 -0.71 -14.44 2.27
CA ASP A 16 -0.17 -15.77 2.46
C ASP A 16 0.92 -15.79 3.56
N PRO A 17 1.08 -16.88 4.31
CA PRO A 17 2.14 -16.97 5.31
C PRO A 17 3.52 -17.04 4.63
N TYR A 18 4.54 -16.59 5.34
CA TYR A 18 5.92 -16.73 4.88
C TYR A 18 6.31 -18.22 4.75
N PRO A 19 7.15 -18.58 3.76
CA PRO A 19 7.52 -19.98 3.52
C PRO A 19 8.11 -20.66 4.76
N GLY A 20 7.54 -21.81 5.14
CA GLY A 20 7.98 -22.58 6.30
C GLY A 20 7.51 -22.04 7.65
N THR A 21 6.62 -21.04 7.68
CA THR A 21 6.02 -20.50 8.91
C THR A 21 4.49 -20.44 8.78
N CYS A 22 3.82 -20.00 9.85
CA CYS A 22 2.42 -19.57 9.82
C CYS A 22 2.30 -18.05 10.00
N ASP A 23 3.43 -17.33 9.90
CA ASP A 23 3.49 -15.89 10.15
C ASP A 23 3.16 -15.14 8.86
N HIS A 24 2.35 -14.10 8.99
CA HIS A 24 1.94 -13.22 7.90
C HIS A 24 2.64 -11.85 7.98
N GLY A 25 3.75 -11.76 8.72
CA GLY A 25 4.39 -10.50 9.08
C GLY A 25 3.60 -9.69 10.11
N ILE A 26 3.77 -8.37 10.12
CA ILE A 26 3.17 -7.50 11.13
C ILE A 26 2.41 -6.34 10.50
N ARG A 27 1.23 -6.06 11.06
CA ARG A 27 0.52 -4.82 10.85
C ARG A 27 0.88 -3.85 11.97
N THR A 28 1.54 -2.74 11.64
CA THR A 28 2.07 -1.79 12.63
C THR A 28 1.09 -0.69 13.03
N THR A 29 0.03 -0.47 12.22
CA THR A 29 -1.00 0.54 12.47
C THR A 29 -2.40 -0.01 12.27
N SER A 30 -3.35 0.46 13.07
CA SER A 30 -4.74 0.00 13.01
C SER A 30 -5.48 0.59 11.80
N PRO A 31 -6.66 0.05 11.42
CA PRO A 31 -7.50 0.69 10.40
C PRO A 31 -7.92 2.11 10.78
N GLU A 32 -8.13 2.35 12.07
CA GLU A 32 -8.50 3.66 12.59
C GLU A 32 -7.36 4.67 12.45
N ASP A 33 -6.11 4.25 12.71
CA ASP A 33 -4.94 5.11 12.52
C ASP A 33 -4.74 5.48 11.05
N LEU A 34 -4.94 4.53 10.13
CA LEU A 34 -4.85 4.78 8.68
C LEU A 34 -5.89 5.81 8.25
N ARG A 35 -7.14 5.67 8.72
CA ARG A 35 -8.21 6.64 8.50
C ARG A 35 -7.90 8.01 9.07
N ALA A 36 -7.45 8.06 10.32
CA ALA A 36 -7.11 9.30 11.00
C ALA A 36 -5.97 10.02 10.28
N ALA A 37 -4.95 9.30 9.81
CA ALA A 37 -3.86 9.86 9.02
C ALA A 37 -4.35 10.46 7.69
N GLY A 38 -5.26 9.77 6.99
CA GLY A 38 -5.88 10.28 5.77
C GLY A 38 -6.74 11.53 6.00
N ALA A 39 -7.58 11.50 7.04
CA ALA A 39 -8.40 12.65 7.43
C ALA A 39 -7.54 13.87 7.81
N TRP A 40 -6.47 13.64 8.57
CA TRP A 40 -5.51 14.69 8.94
C TRP A 40 -4.79 15.25 7.71
N ALA A 41 -4.31 14.39 6.81
CA ALA A 41 -3.64 14.82 5.59
C ALA A 41 -4.56 15.65 4.69
N ARG A 42 -5.83 15.22 4.54
CA ARG A 42 -6.88 15.96 3.84
C ARG A 42 -7.13 17.32 4.46
N ALA A 43 -7.32 17.39 5.78
CA ALA A 43 -7.60 18.64 6.50
C ALA A 43 -6.47 19.66 6.39
N ASN A 44 -5.22 19.19 6.21
CA ASN A 44 -4.03 20.04 6.12
C ASN A 44 -3.55 20.26 4.68
N GLY A 45 -4.23 19.69 3.67
CA GLY A 45 -3.83 19.84 2.26
C GLY A 45 -2.43 19.26 1.97
N VAL A 46 -2.05 18.16 2.62
CA VAL A 46 -0.76 17.49 2.42
C VAL A 46 -0.94 16.06 1.90
N GLN A 47 0.08 15.53 1.24
CA GLN A 47 0.06 14.17 0.74
C GLN A 47 0.27 13.15 1.86
N LEU A 48 -0.54 12.09 1.87
CA LEU A 48 -0.32 10.95 2.75
C LEU A 48 0.63 9.95 2.09
N ALA A 49 1.85 9.82 2.62
CA ALA A 49 2.76 8.75 2.25
C ALA A 49 2.61 7.55 3.21
N VAL A 50 2.38 6.36 2.66
CA VAL A 50 2.21 5.11 3.41
C VAL A 50 3.29 4.12 2.98
N HIS A 51 4.15 3.72 3.91
CA HIS A 51 5.03 2.57 3.71
C HIS A 51 4.17 1.30 3.80
N ALA A 52 4.11 0.56 2.69
CA ALA A 52 3.43 -0.72 2.57
C ALA A 52 4.22 -1.61 1.61
N MET A 53 4.85 -2.67 2.13
CA MET A 53 5.62 -3.62 1.32
C MET A 53 4.82 -4.85 0.92
N GLY A 54 4.07 -5.42 1.87
CA GLY A 54 3.30 -6.64 1.68
C GLY A 54 1.98 -6.39 0.96
N ASP A 55 1.43 -7.43 0.35
CA ASP A 55 0.22 -7.37 -0.46
C ASP A 55 -1.02 -7.04 0.40
N ALA A 56 -1.15 -7.63 1.59
CA ALA A 56 -2.21 -7.28 2.54
C ALA A 56 -2.13 -5.81 3.02
N ALA A 57 -0.92 -5.29 3.22
CA ALA A 57 -0.73 -3.87 3.55
C ALA A 57 -1.15 -2.96 2.40
N ILE A 58 -0.77 -3.28 1.17
CA ILE A 58 -1.13 -2.50 -0.02
C ILE A 58 -2.65 -2.51 -0.22
N ASP A 59 -3.29 -3.67 -0.10
CA ASP A 59 -4.74 -3.80 -0.20
C ASP A 59 -5.44 -2.94 0.84
N ALA A 60 -4.97 -2.93 2.10
CA ALA A 60 -5.56 -2.09 3.14
C ALA A 60 -5.51 -0.59 2.82
N VAL A 61 -4.48 -0.11 2.10
CA VAL A 61 -4.43 1.28 1.62
C VAL A 61 -5.45 1.51 0.50
N LEU A 62 -5.53 0.59 -0.45
CA LEU A 62 -6.46 0.70 -1.58
C LEU A 62 -7.92 0.61 -1.12
N ASP A 63 -8.23 -0.31 -0.19
CA ASP A 63 -9.56 -0.47 0.40
C ASP A 63 -10.02 0.81 1.11
N GLU A 64 -9.10 1.49 1.80
CA GLU A 64 -9.45 2.69 2.55
C GLU A 64 -9.64 3.91 1.64
N PHE A 65 -8.78 4.07 0.62
CA PHE A 65 -8.69 5.34 -0.10
C PHE A 65 -9.19 5.32 -1.55
N ALA A 66 -9.27 4.17 -2.22
CA ALA A 66 -9.48 4.14 -3.68
C ALA A 66 -10.79 4.82 -4.12
N ASP A 67 -11.86 4.71 -3.33
CA ASP A 67 -13.18 5.27 -3.67
C ASP A 67 -13.39 6.73 -3.18
N GLN A 68 -12.40 7.30 -2.48
CA GLN A 68 -12.50 8.65 -1.96
C GLN A 68 -12.23 9.72 -3.04
N GLU A 69 -12.65 10.96 -2.78
CA GLU A 69 -12.24 12.11 -3.60
C GLU A 69 -10.83 12.56 -3.22
N GLY A 70 -9.97 12.82 -4.20
CA GLY A 70 -8.65 13.43 -3.96
C GLY A 70 -8.76 14.82 -3.30
N TRP A 71 -7.73 15.23 -2.56
CA TRP A 71 -7.68 16.51 -1.85
C TRP A 71 -6.50 17.40 -2.27
N LEU A 72 -5.69 16.97 -3.23
CA LEU A 72 -4.57 17.75 -3.79
C LEU A 72 -4.80 18.15 -5.26
N GLY A 73 -6.06 18.22 -5.69
CA GLY A 73 -6.42 18.49 -7.08
C GLY A 73 -5.88 17.39 -8.00
N ASP A 74 -5.05 17.78 -8.97
CA ASP A 74 -4.46 16.87 -9.96
C ASP A 74 -3.29 16.04 -9.41
N LEU A 75 -2.82 16.33 -8.20
CA LEU A 75 -1.72 15.59 -7.58
C LEU A 75 -2.22 14.36 -6.79
N PRO A 76 -1.44 13.27 -6.74
CA PRO A 76 -1.79 12.09 -5.95
C PRO A 76 -1.94 12.42 -4.47
N SER A 77 -3.12 12.15 -3.91
CA SER A 77 -3.43 12.47 -2.51
C SER A 77 -2.80 11.44 -1.55
N VAL A 78 -2.68 10.19 -2.01
CA VAL A 78 -2.02 9.10 -1.30
C VAL A 78 -0.87 8.57 -2.14
N ARG A 79 0.26 8.26 -1.49
CA ARG A 79 1.39 7.57 -2.10
C ARG A 79 1.74 6.31 -1.33
N ILE A 80 1.77 5.19 -2.02
CA ILE A 80 2.27 3.91 -1.50
C ILE A 80 3.77 3.84 -1.78
N GLU A 81 4.55 3.73 -0.71
CA GLU A 81 6.00 3.58 -0.77
C GLU A 81 6.39 2.11 -0.72
N HIS A 82 7.45 1.78 -1.46
CA HIS A 82 8.04 0.45 -1.65
C HIS A 82 7.24 -0.53 -2.48
N ALA A 83 5.94 -0.73 -2.17
CA ALA A 83 5.02 -1.59 -2.93
C ALA A 83 5.71 -2.87 -3.46
N THR A 84 6.29 -3.66 -2.56
CA THR A 84 7.21 -4.75 -2.92
C THR A 84 6.46 -5.94 -3.51
N LEU A 85 5.34 -6.33 -2.90
CA LEU A 85 4.46 -7.39 -3.37
C LEU A 85 3.27 -6.80 -4.15
N PHE A 86 3.57 -6.02 -5.20
CA PHE A 86 2.55 -5.34 -6.00
C PHE A 86 2.10 -6.19 -7.19
N THR A 87 0.84 -6.61 -7.20
CA THR A 87 0.31 -7.53 -8.21
C THR A 87 -0.29 -6.79 -9.42
N PRO A 88 -0.42 -7.44 -10.59
CA PRO A 88 -1.14 -6.86 -11.72
C PRO A 88 -2.60 -6.50 -11.40
N ALA A 89 -3.26 -7.24 -10.52
CA ALA A 89 -4.62 -6.91 -10.08
C ALA A 89 -4.65 -5.57 -9.31
N MET A 90 -3.64 -5.31 -8.47
CA MET A 90 -3.50 -4.04 -7.75
C MET A 90 -3.21 -2.87 -8.71
N VAL A 91 -2.50 -3.10 -9.82
CA VAL A 91 -2.34 -2.08 -10.88
C VAL A 91 -3.70 -1.64 -11.41
N GLU A 92 -4.59 -2.58 -11.72
CA GLU A 92 -5.93 -2.26 -12.21
C GLU A 92 -6.78 -1.55 -11.15
N ARG A 93 -6.65 -1.94 -9.87
CA ARG A 93 -7.29 -1.23 -8.76
C ARG A 93 -6.83 0.22 -8.66
N VAL A 94 -5.52 0.48 -8.77
CA VAL A 94 -4.97 1.85 -8.76
C VAL A 94 -5.44 2.66 -9.96
N ARG A 95 -5.55 2.04 -11.15
CA ARG A 95 -6.06 2.71 -12.36
C ARG A 95 -7.55 3.05 -12.27
N ALA A 96 -8.33 2.22 -11.59
CA ALA A 96 -9.76 2.41 -11.40
C ALA A 96 -10.09 3.32 -10.21
N ALA A 97 -9.13 3.64 -9.35
CA ALA A 97 -9.33 4.44 -8.16
C ALA A 97 -9.82 5.86 -8.51
N ARG A 98 -10.83 6.32 -7.77
CA ARG A 98 -11.32 7.70 -7.82
C ARG A 98 -10.33 8.68 -7.22
N LEU A 99 -9.62 8.26 -6.16
CA LEU A 99 -8.53 9.01 -5.59
C LEU A 99 -7.25 8.74 -6.40
N PRO A 100 -6.54 9.75 -6.93
CA PRO A 100 -5.26 9.52 -7.57
C PRO A 100 -4.22 8.99 -6.56
N VAL A 101 -3.78 7.74 -6.75
CA VAL A 101 -2.77 7.07 -5.91
C VAL A 101 -1.45 6.97 -6.68
N ALA A 102 -0.36 7.45 -6.07
CA ALA A 102 0.99 7.21 -6.58
C ALA A 102 1.58 5.93 -5.98
N VAL A 103 2.34 5.17 -6.76
CA VAL A 103 3.01 3.95 -6.30
C VAL A 103 4.49 4.04 -6.60
N ARG A 104 5.34 3.90 -5.57
CA ARG A 104 6.79 3.81 -5.71
C ARG A 104 7.23 2.36 -5.46
N CYS A 105 7.34 1.58 -6.52
CA CYS A 105 7.83 0.21 -6.43
C CYS A 105 9.35 0.16 -6.18
N CYS A 106 9.81 -0.79 -5.36
CA CYS A 106 11.22 -1.09 -5.15
C CYS A 106 11.93 -1.76 -6.34
N THR A 107 11.23 -2.05 -7.44
CA THR A 107 11.78 -2.82 -8.56
C THR A 107 12.76 -2.01 -9.40
N GLY A 108 14.00 -2.47 -9.48
CA GLY A 108 14.98 -2.11 -10.52
C GLY A 108 14.88 -2.97 -11.80
N GLY A 109 13.84 -3.78 -11.98
CA GLY A 109 13.68 -4.68 -13.11
C GLY A 109 12.40 -5.50 -13.01
N ARG A 110 11.86 -5.88 -14.17
CA ARG A 110 10.58 -6.56 -14.42
C ARG A 110 10.22 -7.61 -13.35
N VAL A 111 8.99 -7.54 -12.84
CA VAL A 111 8.30 -8.68 -12.25
C VAL A 111 8.00 -9.67 -13.38
N GLU A 112 8.99 -10.50 -13.75
CA GLU A 112 8.76 -11.65 -14.62
C GLU A 112 8.10 -12.75 -13.79
N ARG A 113 6.94 -13.21 -14.26
CA ARG A 113 6.13 -14.26 -13.66
C ARG A 113 6.95 -15.53 -13.46
N CYS A 114 6.69 -16.25 -12.36
CA CYS A 114 7.08 -17.64 -12.19
C CYS A 114 6.48 -18.47 -13.35
N PRO A 115 7.29 -19.18 -14.17
CA PRO A 115 6.75 -20.11 -15.15
C PRO A 115 6.15 -21.31 -14.43
N THR A 116 5.03 -21.81 -14.97
CA THR A 116 4.35 -23.05 -14.56
C THR A 116 5.28 -24.24 -14.46
#